data_AF-A0A8T4U2I4-F1
#
_entry.id   AF-A0A8T4U2I4-F1
#
_cell.length_a   1.000
_cell.length_b   1.000
_cell.length_c   1.000
_cell.angle_alpha   90.00
_cell.angle_beta   90.00
_cell.angle_gamma   90.00
#
_symmetry.space_group_name_H-M   'P 1'
#
loop_
_entity.id
_entity.type
_entity.pdbx_description
1 polymer ?
#
loop_
_entity_poly.entity_id
_entity_poly.type
_entity_poly.pdbx_seq_one_letter_code
_entity_poly.pdbx_strand_id
1 'polypeptide(L)' 'MELILTKHARDQMFERGIDEGQIITTIKRGSKIKQTDGFKSLYSYIGVCYKIIGKKYIIKTVMVE' A
#
# COMPACT_ATOMS: atom_id res chain seq x y z
N MET A 1 13.02 3.10 1.00
CA MET A 1 11.80 2.45 1.55
C MET A 1 11.84 1.02 1.09
N GLU A 2 11.94 0.06 1.99
CA GLU A 2 11.95 -1.37 1.64
C GLU A 2 10.51 -1.88 1.65
N LEU A 3 9.97 -2.24 0.48
CA LEU A 3 8.61 -2.78 0.34
C LEU A 3 8.64 -4.30 0.48
N ILE A 4 7.75 -4.83 1.33
CA ILE A 4 7.47 -6.27 1.42
C ILE A 4 6.02 -6.48 1.02
N LEU A 5 5.80 -7.11 -0.13
CA LEU A 5 4.47 -7.44 -0.62
C LEU A 5 4.04 -8.82 -0.13
N THR A 6 2.90 -8.90 0.56
CA THR A 6 2.23 -10.19 0.80
C THR A 6 1.81 -10.82 -0.52
N LYS A 7 1.52 -12.13 -0.52
CA LYS A 7 0.97 -12.81 -1.70
C LYS A 7 -0.32 -12.11 -2.17
N HIS A 8 -1.23 -11.85 -1.23
CA HIS A 8 -2.48 -11.14 -1.51
C HIS A 8 -2.23 -9.76 -2.14
N ALA A 9 -1.32 -8.94 -1.59
CA ALA A 9 -1.00 -7.64 -2.18
C ALA A 9 -0.46 -7.76 -3.62
N ARG A 10 0.40 -8.73 -3.89
CA ARG A 10 0.92 -9.01 -5.25
C ARG A 10 -0.18 -9.38 -6.23
N ASP A 11 -1.09 -10.28 -5.83
CA ASP A 11 -2.21 -10.70 -6.66
C ASP A 11 -3.12 -9.50 -6.98
N GLN A 12 -3.42 -8.69 -5.96
CA GLN A 12 -4.24 -7.48 -6.07
C GLN A 12 -3.59 -6.37 -6.91
N MET A 13 -2.26 -6.27 -6.91
CA MET A 13 -1.51 -5.37 -7.80
C MET A 13 -1.66 -5.80 -9.26
N PHE A 14 -1.46 -7.09 -9.53
CA PHE A 14 -1.55 -7.63 -10.88
C PHE A 14 -2.96 -7.48 -11.46
N GLU A 15 -3.98 -7.86 -10.68
CA GLU A 15 -5.39 -7.76 -11.09
C GLU A 15 -5.82 -6.33 -11.43
N ARG A 16 -5.27 -5.34 -10.71
CA ARG A 16 -5.67 -3.92 -10.85
C ARG A 16 -4.70 -3.09 -11.68
N GLY A 17 -3.63 -3.69 -12.21
CA GLY A 17 -2.60 -2.96 -12.93
C GLY A 17 -1.90 -1.89 -12.08
N ILE A 18 -1.74 -2.15 -10.78
CA ILE A 18 -1.05 -1.23 -9.85
C ILE A 18 0.42 -1.62 -9.75
N ASP A 19 1.31 -0.68 -10.07
CA ASP A 19 2.76 -0.88 -9.94
C ASP A 19 3.31 -0.43 -8.57
N GLU A 20 4.56 -0.83 -8.27
CA GLU A 20 5.22 -0.44 -7.03
C GLU A 20 5.44 1.08 -6.92
N GLY A 21 5.65 1.78 -8.03
CA GLY A 21 5.83 3.22 -8.06
C GLY A 21 4.59 3.98 -7.60
N GLN A 22 3.42 3.50 -8.00
CA GLN A 22 2.13 3.99 -7.54
C GLN A 22 1.95 3.74 -6.05
N ILE A 23 2.28 2.55 -5.54
CA ILE A 23 2.27 2.25 -4.10
C ILE A 23 3.17 3.21 -3.33
N ILE A 24 4.41 3.42 -3.80
CA ILE A 24 5.37 4.33 -3.17
C ILE A 24 4.81 5.74 -3.13
N THR A 25 4.22 6.20 -4.23
CA THR A 25 3.64 7.53 -4.35
C THR A 25 2.46 7.69 -3.39
N THR A 26 1.58 6.69 -3.33
CA THR A 26 0.43 6.68 -2.42
C THR A 26 0.87 6.73 -0.95
N ILE A 27 1.87 5.95 -0.55
CA ILE A 27 2.40 5.99 0.83
C ILE A 27 3.07 7.32 1.15
N LYS A 28 3.77 7.95 0.19
CA LYS A 28 4.49 9.20 0.42
C LYS A 28 3.57 10.42 0.44
N ARG A 29 2.69 10.53 -0.55
CA ARG A 29 1.87 11.73 -0.83
C ARG A 29 0.41 11.60 -0.43
N GLY A 30 -0.07 10.37 -0.27
CA GLY A 30 -1.46 10.11 0.08
C GLY A 30 -1.82 10.54 1.49
N SER A 31 -3.12 10.78 1.70
CA SER A 31 -3.68 10.95 3.03
C SER A 31 -3.50 9.64 3.81
N LYS A 32 -3.15 9.73 5.10
CA LYS A 32 -2.86 8.57 5.95
C LYS A 32 -3.90 8.45 7.04
N ILE A 33 -4.58 7.32 7.06
CA ILE A 33 -5.56 6.96 8.08
C ILE A 33 -4.99 5.81 8.89
N LYS A 34 -4.90 5.99 10.21
CA LYS A 34 -4.46 4.93 11.12
C LYS A 34 -5.54 3.85 11.22
N GLN A 35 -5.14 2.59 11.14
CA GLN A 35 -6.00 1.41 11.34
C GLN A 35 -5.53 0.65 12.59
N THR A 36 -6.35 -0.29 13.07
CA THR A 36 -5.99 -1.16 14.21
C THR A 36 -4.66 -1.88 14.00
N ASP A 37 -4.37 -2.30 12.76
CA ASP A 37 -3.12 -2.93 12.38
C ASP A 37 -2.50 -2.18 11.18
N GLY A 38 -1.92 -1.02 11.45
CA GLY A 38 -1.14 -0.24 10.48
C GLY A 38 -1.85 1.02 9.98
N PHE A 39 -1.73 1.28 8.68
CA PHE A 39 -2.22 2.48 8.01
C PHE A 39 -2.86 2.13 6.68
N LYS A 40 -3.91 2.89 6.34
CA LYS A 40 -4.41 3.02 4.97
C LYS A 40 -3.93 4.35 4.42
N SER A 41 -3.20 4.33 3.30
CA SER A 41 -2.92 5.54 2.51
C SER A 41 -3.83 5.60 1.29
N LEU A 42 -4.34 6.78 0.97
CA LEU A 42 -5.15 7.02 -0.22
C LEU A 42 -4.55 8.18 -1.02
N TYR A 43 -4.31 7.95 -2.32
CA TYR A 43 -3.85 8.98 -3.24
C TYR A 43 -4.54 8.80 -4.58
N SER A 44 -5.24 9.84 -5.04
CA SER A 44 -6.16 9.75 -6.17
C SER A 44 -7.20 8.64 -5.92
N TYR A 45 -7.28 7.63 -6.78
CA TYR A 45 -8.15 6.46 -6.65
C TYR A 45 -7.40 5.24 -6.08
N ILE A 46 -6.13 5.37 -5.65
CA ILE A 46 -5.31 4.23 -5.20
C ILE A 46 -5.26 4.20 -3.69
N GLY A 47 -5.83 3.14 -3.11
CA GLY A 47 -5.74 2.82 -1.68
C GLY A 47 -4.66 1.77 -1.41
N VAL A 48 -3.82 1.99 -0.40
CA VAL A 48 -2.78 1.05 0.03
C VAL A 48 -2.88 0.82 1.53
N CYS A 49 -3.11 -0.42 1.93
CA CYS A 49 -3.08 -0.82 3.33
C CYS A 49 -1.73 -1.45 3.66
N TYR A 50 -1.03 -0.91 4.66
CA TYR A 50 0.31 -1.37 5.04
C TYR A 50 0.58 -1.24 6.53
N LYS A 51 1.58 -1.96 7.01
CA LYS A 51 2.16 -1.76 8.34
C LYS A 51 3.65 -1.50 8.24
N ILE A 52 4.19 -0.75 9.19
CA ILE A 52 5.61 -0.43 9.25
C ILE A 52 6.22 -1.29 10.35
N ILE A 53 7.26 -2.07 10.03
CA ILE A 53 8.07 -2.82 10.99
C ILE A 53 9.54 -2.44 10.78
N GLY A 54 10.10 -1.67 11.70
CA GLY A 54 11.44 -1.09 11.54
C GLY A 54 11.51 -0.18 10.31
N LYS A 55 12.35 -0.54 9.34
CA LYS A 55 12.52 0.19 8.06
C LYS A 55 11.69 -0.39 6.91
N LYS A 56 10.91 -1.44 7.18
CA LYS A 56 10.17 -2.21 6.17
C LYS A 56 8.70 -1.83 6.16
N TYR A 57 8.16 -1.66 4.96
CA TYR A 57 6.76 -1.35 4.71
C TYR A 57 6.10 -2.62 4.16
N ILE A 58 5.32 -3.28 5.01
CA ILE A 58 4.64 -4.52 4.67
C ILE A 58 3.28 -4.17 4.09
N ILE A 59 3.14 -4.34 2.77
CA ILE A 59 1.92 -4.04 2.04
C ILE A 59 0.99 -5.25 2.15
N LYS A 60 -0.21 -5.02 2.69
CA LYS A 60 -1.21 -6.07 2.93
C LYS A 60 -2.14 -6.22 1.76
N THR A 61 -2.63 -5.09 1.22
CA THR A 61 -3.52 -5.05 0.06
C THR A 61 -3.45 -3.68 -0.62
N VAL A 62 -3.85 -3.66 -1.89
CA VAL A 62 -4.01 -2.47 -2.71
C VAL A 62 -5.41 -2.44 -3.30
N MET A 63 -6.00 -1.26 -3.42
CA MET A 63 -7.40 -1.05 -3.82
C MET A 63 -7.47 0.09 -4.84
N VAL A 64 -8.44 -0.01 -5.76
CA VAL A 64 -8.91 1.11 -6.58
C VAL A 64 -10.26 1.52 -6.01
N GLU A 65 -10.43 2.80 -5.68
CA GLU A 65 -11.68 3.42 -5.19
C GLU A 65 -12.46 4.09 -6.32
#